data_AF-A0A0Q8UZG0-F1
#
_entry.id   AF-A0A0Q8UZG0-F1
#
_cell.length_a   1.000
_cell.length_b   1.000
_cell.length_c   1.000
_cell.angle_alpha   90.00
_cell.angle_beta   90.00
_cell.angle_gamma   90.00
#
_symmetry.space_group_name_H-M   'P 1'
#
loop_
_entity.id
_entity.type
_entity.pdbx_description
1 polymer ?
#
loop_
_entity_poly.entity_id
_entity_poly.type
_entity_poly.pdbx_seq_one_letter_code
_entity_poly.pdbx_strand_id
1 'polypeptide(L)'
;MTDENWLRDGLADAVPTPPASPDRADGARAMARRARRTTAVVIGGAAASVLAVAGVVAVVSGGEGSPHDADDVVAASPYDAPACPASPVDARTQVGPDHVPDGASSVRLCAGNGNPIEVPVDALVTGVDEVAEAVNGLPTAAADQGCTMELGPGYQLVFAYSDGPPVVASGDLYGCRPVVVHGVERTGADVPWQRFIDLLRAQRERLRPQAPDASRIDCAAQPASPTLGRAQDLAVAAVCVGDGTPATVTDDELDLLLGDMAAHTTKNAGYVDCASSPPFPRIVGLTTWGDRVEIRSDCGDSWFSVDDATNSIWQPSPAAAPIIERLVADAR
;
A
#
# COMPACT_ATOMS: atom_id res chain seq x y z
N MET A 1 -7.38 -23.80 54.44
CA MET A 1 -6.75 -23.42 53.16
C MET A 1 -7.68 -22.44 52.50
N THR A 2 -7.19 -21.26 52.13
CA THR A 2 -7.97 -20.23 51.44
C THR A 2 -8.00 -20.54 49.94
N ASP A 3 -9.09 -20.18 49.26
CA ASP A 3 -9.28 -20.44 47.81
C ASP A 3 -8.15 -19.84 46.94
N GLU A 4 -7.49 -18.80 47.44
CA GLU A 4 -6.35 -18.16 46.80
C GLU A 4 -5.10 -19.06 46.73
N ASN A 5 -4.89 -19.94 47.71
CA ASN A 5 -3.77 -20.90 47.68
C ASN A 5 -4.04 -22.03 46.69
N TRP A 6 -5.29 -22.47 46.57
CA TRP A 6 -5.67 -23.50 45.59
C TRP A 6 -5.50 -22.99 44.14
N LEU A 7 -5.85 -21.73 43.89
CA LEU A 7 -5.63 -21.08 42.59
C LEU A 7 -4.14 -20.92 42.24
N ARG A 8 -3.31 -20.54 43.21
CA ARG A 8 -1.86 -20.41 43.00
C ARG A 8 -1.20 -21.75 42.68
N ASP A 9 -1.51 -22.78 43.45
CA ASP A 9 -0.89 -24.08 43.29
C ASP A 9 -1.39 -24.78 42.01
N GLY A 10 -2.68 -24.65 41.69
CA GLY A 10 -3.25 -25.19 40.45
C GLY A 10 -2.71 -24.53 39.17
N LEU A 11 -2.40 -23.22 39.21
CA LEU A 11 -1.78 -22.52 38.09
C LEU A 11 -0.29 -22.85 37.93
N ALA A 12 0.43 -23.12 39.03
CA ALA A 12 1.83 -23.50 38.96
C ALA A 12 2.04 -24.86 38.28
N ASP A 13 1.14 -25.83 38.52
CA ASP A 13 1.22 -27.17 37.93
C ASP A 13 0.72 -27.21 36.46
N ALA A 14 -0.07 -26.22 36.03
CA ALA A 14 -0.62 -26.15 34.68
C ALA A 14 0.29 -25.46 33.66
N VAL A 15 1.39 -24.82 34.08
CA VAL A 15 2.35 -24.20 33.17
C VAL A 15 3.39 -25.25 32.74
N PRO A 16 3.39 -25.69 31.45
CA PRO A 16 4.39 -26.62 30.96
C PRO A 16 5.78 -26.02 31.18
N THR A 17 6.73 -26.84 31.63
CA THR A 17 8.13 -26.41 31.71
C THR A 17 8.55 -25.89 30.33
N PRO A 18 9.03 -24.65 30.20
CA PRO A 18 9.45 -24.11 28.92
C PRO A 18 10.45 -25.08 28.30
N PRO A 19 10.30 -25.44 27.01
CA PRO A 19 11.32 -26.23 26.34
C PRO A 19 12.67 -25.52 26.52
N ALA A 20 13.74 -26.28 26.77
CA ALA A 20 15.07 -25.73 26.90
C ALA A 20 15.33 -24.78 25.73
N SER A 21 15.58 -23.50 26.04
CA SER A 21 15.76 -22.45 25.05
C SER A 21 16.75 -22.93 23.99
N PRO A 22 16.34 -23.15 22.73
CA PRO A 22 17.28 -23.55 21.70
C PRO A 22 18.37 -22.48 21.63
N ASP A 23 19.62 -22.90 21.77
CA ASP A 23 20.76 -21.99 21.76
C ASP A 23 20.85 -21.33 20.37
N ARG A 24 20.23 -20.15 20.27
CA ARG A 24 20.18 -19.36 19.05
C ARG A 24 21.59 -19.01 18.57
N ALA A 25 22.58 -18.95 19.47
CA ALA A 25 23.97 -18.68 19.11
C ALA A 25 24.58 -19.87 18.36
N ASP A 26 24.25 -21.10 18.72
CA ASP A 26 24.70 -22.29 17.99
C ASP A 26 24.02 -22.43 16.62
N GLY A 27 22.73 -22.09 16.53
CA GLY A 27 22.02 -22.00 15.25
C GLY A 27 22.65 -20.99 14.28
N ALA A 28 22.97 -19.78 14.77
CA ALA A 28 23.61 -18.74 13.99
C ALA A 28 25.04 -19.15 13.54
N ARG A 29 25.82 -19.80 14.41
CA ARG A 29 27.15 -20.33 14.06
C ARG A 29 27.08 -21.40 12.99
N ALA A 30 26.08 -22.29 13.02
CA ALA A 30 25.89 -23.34 12.02
C ALA A 30 25.51 -22.75 10.64
N MET A 31 24.63 -21.74 10.62
CA MET A 31 24.20 -21.08 9.38
C MET A 31 25.36 -20.30 8.72
N ALA A 32 26.14 -19.55 9.51
CA ALA A 32 27.31 -18.83 9.01
C ALA A 32 28.38 -19.77 8.41
N ARG A 33 28.56 -20.98 8.95
CA ARG A 33 29.48 -21.99 8.39
C ARG A 33 28.98 -22.55 7.05
N ARG A 34 27.66 -22.67 6.84
CA ARG A 34 27.10 -23.09 5.55
C ARG A 34 27.25 -22.02 4.47
N ALA A 35 26.96 -20.75 4.80
CA ALA A 35 27.06 -19.64 3.84
C ALA A 35 28.48 -19.48 3.27
N ARG A 36 29.52 -19.66 4.10
CA ARG A 36 30.93 -19.57 3.66
C ARG A 36 31.35 -20.69 2.70
N ARG A 37 30.65 -21.83 2.65
CA ARG A 37 30.98 -22.92 1.72
C ARG A 37 30.41 -22.70 0.32
N THR A 38 29.38 -21.87 0.18
CA THR A 38 28.69 -21.62 -1.10
C THR A 38 29.28 -20.46 -1.91
N THR A 39 30.06 -19.56 -1.30
CA THR A 39 30.58 -18.34 -1.98
C THR A 39 31.85 -18.56 -2.81
N ALA A 40 32.36 -19.79 -2.93
CA ALA A 40 33.66 -20.05 -3.56
C ALA A 40 33.63 -20.36 -5.08
N VAL A 41 32.49 -20.22 -5.79
CA VAL A 41 32.36 -20.79 -7.17
C VAL A 41 31.99 -19.81 -8.30
N VAL A 42 31.71 -18.52 -8.08
CA VAL A 42 31.31 -17.65 -9.21
C VAL A 42 32.25 -16.46 -9.39
N ILE A 43 33.33 -16.68 -10.15
CA ILE A 43 34.06 -15.63 -10.85
C ILE A 43 34.12 -16.04 -12.32
N GLY A 44 33.36 -15.35 -13.17
CA GLY A 44 33.35 -15.62 -14.60
C GLY A 44 32.47 -14.69 -15.43
N GLY A 45 32.98 -13.49 -15.70
CA GLY A 45 32.95 -12.84 -17.02
C GLY A 45 31.62 -12.38 -17.64
N ALA A 46 31.56 -11.08 -17.99
CA ALA A 46 31.18 -10.53 -19.31
C ALA A 46 30.91 -9.02 -19.12
N ALA A 47 31.77 -8.12 -19.62
CA ALA A 47 31.90 -7.66 -21.00
C ALA A 47 31.08 -6.38 -21.26
N ALA A 48 31.83 -5.34 -21.64
CA ALA A 48 31.39 -3.98 -21.92
C ALA A 48 30.49 -3.90 -23.17
N SER A 49 29.53 -2.96 -23.15
CA SER A 49 28.79 -2.52 -24.34
C SER A 49 28.80 -0.99 -24.42
N VAL A 50 29.03 -0.51 -25.64
CA VAL A 50 29.45 0.83 -26.04
C VAL A 50 28.24 1.73 -26.38
N LEU A 51 28.44 3.02 -26.11
CA LEU A 51 27.74 4.24 -26.53
C LEU A 51 26.94 4.19 -27.85
N ALA A 52 25.78 4.87 -27.84
CA ALA A 52 25.24 5.59 -29.00
C ALA A 52 24.60 6.91 -28.54
N VAL A 53 25.32 8.02 -28.74
CA VAL A 53 24.82 9.39 -28.58
C VAL A 53 24.29 9.83 -29.94
N ALA A 54 22.98 9.97 -30.07
CA ALA A 54 22.36 10.60 -31.23
C ALA A 54 22.11 12.09 -30.90
N GLY A 55 22.87 12.96 -31.54
CA GLY A 55 22.70 14.41 -31.44
C GLY A 55 21.47 14.87 -32.20
N VAL A 56 20.69 15.76 -31.57
CA VAL A 56 19.67 16.56 -32.24
C VAL A 56 20.22 17.97 -32.41
N VAL A 57 20.27 18.40 -33.67
CA VAL A 57 20.69 19.72 -34.13
C VAL A 57 19.63 20.75 -33.75
N ALA A 58 20.05 21.77 -33.00
CA ALA A 58 19.25 22.96 -32.72
C ALA A 58 19.12 23.82 -33.99
N VAL A 59 17.88 24.12 -34.38
CA VAL A 59 17.56 25.16 -35.37
C VAL A 59 17.36 26.47 -34.61
N VAL A 60 18.30 27.40 -34.76
CA VAL A 60 18.17 28.78 -34.27
C VAL A 60 17.45 29.60 -35.34
N SER A 61 16.18 29.91 -35.11
CA SER A 61 15.47 30.97 -35.83
C SER A 61 15.28 32.15 -34.89
N GLY A 62 16.05 33.21 -35.11
CA GLY A 62 15.86 34.50 -34.47
C GLY A 62 14.62 35.21 -35.01
N GLY A 63 13.75 35.64 -34.09
CA GLY A 63 12.61 36.52 -34.35
C GLY A 63 12.47 37.48 -33.18
N GLU A 64 12.78 38.75 -33.43
CA GLU A 64 12.54 39.86 -32.51
C GLU A 64 11.03 40.13 -32.38
N GLY A 65 10.57 40.31 -31.14
CA GLY A 65 9.42 41.18 -30.85
C GLY A 65 8.06 40.51 -30.59
N SER A 66 7.83 40.10 -29.35
CA SER A 66 6.65 40.42 -28.53
C SER A 66 6.90 39.88 -27.11
N PRO A 67 6.51 40.57 -26.02
CA PRO A 67 6.52 39.96 -24.69
C PRO A 67 5.49 38.83 -24.71
N HIS A 68 5.96 37.62 -25.02
CA HIS A 68 5.16 36.40 -24.99
C HIS A 68 4.82 36.10 -23.54
N ASP A 69 3.55 35.72 -23.36
CA ASP A 69 2.95 35.18 -22.16
C ASP A 69 3.96 34.35 -21.38
N ALA A 70 4.12 34.70 -20.09
CA ALA A 70 4.89 33.90 -19.16
C ALA A 70 4.34 32.48 -19.19
N ASP A 71 5.13 31.60 -19.80
CA ASP A 71 5.11 30.14 -19.71
C ASP A 71 3.76 29.55 -19.28
N ASP A 72 2.93 29.26 -20.28
CA ASP A 72 1.90 28.25 -20.20
C ASP A 72 2.61 26.88 -20.03
N VAL A 73 3.23 26.66 -18.86
CA VAL A 73 3.73 25.36 -18.44
C VAL A 73 2.49 24.51 -18.31
N VAL A 74 2.17 23.78 -19.38
CA VAL A 74 1.10 22.79 -19.39
C VAL A 74 1.32 21.90 -18.18
N ALA A 75 0.45 22.03 -17.17
CA ALA A 75 0.56 21.26 -15.95
C ALA A 75 0.64 19.78 -16.35
N ALA A 76 1.70 19.10 -15.91
CA ALA A 76 1.90 17.70 -16.25
C ALA A 76 0.66 16.90 -15.83
N SER A 77 0.14 16.10 -16.75
CA SER A 77 -0.98 15.21 -16.43
C SER A 77 -0.54 14.23 -15.33
N PRO A 78 -1.33 14.04 -14.26
CA PRO A 78 -1.07 13.02 -13.24
C PRO A 78 -0.86 11.61 -13.79
N TYR A 79 -1.42 11.33 -14.98
CA TYR A 79 -1.35 10.03 -15.63
C TYR A 79 -0.12 9.87 -16.54
N ASP A 80 0.54 10.95 -16.92
CA ASP A 80 1.72 10.93 -17.80
C ASP A 80 3.03 10.83 -17.01
N ALA A 81 2.96 10.92 -15.67
CA ALA A 81 4.11 10.75 -14.81
C ALA A 81 4.72 9.34 -14.96
N PRO A 82 6.06 9.19 -14.87
CA PRO A 82 6.74 7.91 -15.02
C PRO A 82 6.11 6.79 -14.19
N ALA A 83 5.99 5.61 -14.78
CA ALA A 83 5.43 4.44 -14.12
C ALA A 83 6.32 3.94 -12.98
N CYS A 84 5.74 3.16 -12.07
CA CYS A 84 6.50 2.45 -11.05
C CYS A 84 7.55 1.52 -11.67
N PRO A 85 8.71 1.32 -10.99
CA PRO A 85 9.68 0.33 -11.44
C PRO A 85 9.04 -1.07 -11.44
N ALA A 86 9.48 -1.94 -12.36
CA ALA A 86 8.95 -3.30 -12.48
C ALA A 86 9.22 -4.17 -11.23
N SER A 87 10.14 -3.76 -10.37
CA SER A 87 10.42 -4.38 -9.07
C SER A 87 10.85 -3.30 -8.08
N PRO A 88 10.57 -3.45 -6.78
CA PRO A 88 10.99 -2.48 -5.77
C PRO A 88 12.48 -2.22 -5.80
N VAL A 89 12.86 -0.94 -5.79
CA VAL A 89 14.27 -0.50 -5.78
C VAL A 89 14.83 -0.60 -4.36
N ASP A 90 16.00 -1.19 -4.19
CA ASP A 90 16.67 -1.19 -2.88
C ASP A 90 17.35 0.16 -2.60
N ALA A 91 16.59 1.08 -1.99
CA ALA A 91 17.07 2.40 -1.61
C ALA A 91 18.28 2.38 -0.67
N ARG A 92 18.57 1.26 0.02
CA ARG A 92 19.76 1.13 0.88
C ARG A 92 21.07 1.04 0.09
N THR A 93 20.99 0.59 -1.15
CA THR A 93 22.15 0.43 -2.04
C THR A 93 22.40 1.63 -2.95
N GLN A 94 21.46 2.56 -3.00
CA GLN A 94 21.57 3.74 -3.84
C GLN A 94 22.55 4.76 -3.24
N VAL A 95 23.21 5.52 -4.12
CA VAL A 95 24.19 6.54 -3.76
C VAL A 95 23.66 7.90 -4.17
N GLY A 96 23.70 8.87 -3.26
CA GLY A 96 23.22 10.22 -3.50
C GLY A 96 23.19 11.04 -2.22
N PRO A 97 22.56 12.24 -2.24
CA PRO A 97 22.30 13.00 -1.02
C PRO A 97 21.42 12.20 -0.06
N ASP A 98 21.55 12.45 1.24
CA ASP A 98 20.78 11.75 2.28
C ASP A 98 19.30 12.18 2.36
N HIS A 99 18.83 12.98 1.42
CA HIS A 99 17.50 13.55 1.37
C HIS A 99 16.96 13.46 -0.07
N VAL A 100 15.64 13.57 -0.21
CA VAL A 100 14.97 13.76 -1.49
C VAL A 100 15.27 15.19 -1.96
N PRO A 101 15.96 15.40 -3.11
CA PRO A 101 16.22 16.75 -3.62
C PRO A 101 14.95 17.51 -3.94
N ASP A 102 14.98 18.84 -3.80
CA ASP A 102 13.87 19.71 -4.23
C ASP A 102 13.68 19.68 -5.76
N GLY A 103 12.48 20.08 -6.21
CA GLY A 103 12.22 20.30 -7.64
C GLY A 103 11.81 19.03 -8.41
N ALA A 104 11.31 18.02 -7.70
CA ALA A 104 10.65 16.89 -8.35
C ALA A 104 9.36 17.37 -9.03
N SER A 105 9.13 16.96 -10.27
CA SER A 105 7.95 17.33 -11.05
C SER A 105 6.74 16.45 -10.73
N SER A 106 6.97 15.25 -10.20
CA SER A 106 5.92 14.34 -9.75
C SER A 106 6.45 13.39 -8.68
N VAL A 107 5.55 12.84 -7.89
CA VAL A 107 5.82 11.69 -7.02
C VAL A 107 4.74 10.64 -7.24
N ARG A 108 5.16 9.39 -7.41
CA ARG A 108 4.25 8.24 -7.53
C ARG A 108 4.43 7.33 -6.32
N LEU A 109 3.31 6.92 -5.73
CA LEU A 109 3.31 5.83 -4.76
C LEU A 109 3.42 4.51 -5.52
N CYS A 110 4.29 3.62 -5.06
CA CYS A 110 4.56 2.32 -5.67
C CYS A 110 4.67 1.24 -4.61
N ALA A 111 4.41 -0.01 -5.00
CA ALA A 111 4.61 -1.16 -4.12
C ALA A 111 6.08 -1.25 -3.69
N GLY A 112 6.32 -1.44 -2.39
CA GLY A 112 7.63 -1.70 -1.84
C GLY A 112 7.86 -3.17 -1.56
N ASN A 113 8.81 -3.46 -0.68
CA ASN A 113 9.02 -4.80 -0.17
C ASN A 113 7.93 -5.16 0.86
N GLY A 114 7.70 -6.44 1.11
CA GLY A 114 6.74 -6.89 2.14
C GLY A 114 5.35 -7.16 1.60
N ASN A 115 4.32 -6.88 2.40
CA ASN A 115 2.93 -7.12 2.03
C ASN A 115 2.45 -6.09 1.00
N PRO A 116 1.54 -6.48 0.08
CA PRO A 116 1.03 -5.57 -0.93
C PRO A 116 0.23 -4.43 -0.30
N ILE A 117 0.38 -3.26 -0.91
CA ILE A 117 -0.40 -2.04 -0.65
C ILE A 117 -1.23 -1.69 -1.87
N GLU A 118 -2.29 -0.90 -1.68
CA GLU A 118 -3.01 -0.36 -2.82
C GLU A 118 -2.20 0.79 -3.42
N VAL A 119 -2.01 0.75 -4.74
CA VAL A 119 -1.19 1.72 -5.47
C VAL A 119 -2.10 2.50 -6.44
N PRO A 120 -2.17 3.84 -6.31
CA PRO A 120 -3.01 4.65 -7.18
C PRO A 120 -2.43 4.69 -8.60
N VAL A 121 -3.33 4.74 -9.58
CA VAL A 121 -2.95 4.81 -11.00
C VAL A 121 -2.36 6.16 -11.40
N ASP A 122 -2.70 7.23 -10.69
CA ASP A 122 -2.24 8.59 -10.89
C ASP A 122 -1.08 8.94 -9.94
N ALA A 123 -0.20 9.81 -10.42
CA ALA A 123 0.85 10.42 -9.61
C ALA A 123 0.36 11.74 -8.99
N LEU A 124 1.04 12.15 -7.93
CA LEU A 124 0.94 13.50 -7.43
C LEU A 124 1.84 14.42 -8.26
N VAL A 125 1.28 15.47 -8.84
CA VAL A 125 1.98 16.49 -9.65
C VAL A 125 1.87 17.90 -9.03
N THR A 126 1.06 18.05 -7.98
CA THR A 126 0.93 19.28 -7.19
C THR A 126 1.34 19.03 -5.74
N GLY A 127 2.08 19.95 -5.11
CA GLY A 127 2.52 19.77 -3.72
C GLY A 127 3.59 18.69 -3.55
N VAL A 128 4.35 18.37 -4.61
CA VAL A 128 5.39 17.32 -4.60
C VAL A 128 6.47 17.62 -3.55
N ASP A 129 6.90 18.88 -3.46
CA ASP A 129 7.90 19.32 -2.48
C ASP A 129 7.42 19.12 -1.03
N GLU A 130 6.10 19.19 -0.77
CA GLU A 130 5.56 18.95 0.57
C GLU A 130 5.67 17.47 1.00
N VAL A 131 5.70 16.54 0.03
CA VAL A 131 5.98 15.12 0.30
C VAL A 131 7.48 14.91 0.51
N ALA A 132 8.33 15.55 -0.28
CA ALA A 132 9.78 15.51 -0.09
C ALA A 132 10.17 16.07 1.29
N GLU A 133 9.59 17.20 1.70
CA GLU A 133 9.77 17.79 3.03
C GLU A 133 9.33 16.81 4.14
N ALA A 134 8.20 16.13 3.96
CA ALA A 134 7.73 15.13 4.93
C ALA A 134 8.69 13.93 5.07
N VAL A 135 9.39 13.53 3.99
CA VAL A 135 10.47 12.51 4.04
C VAL A 135 11.72 13.07 4.73
N ASN A 136 12.14 14.26 4.31
CA ASN A 136 13.40 14.88 4.74
C ASN A 136 13.36 15.35 6.20
N GLY A 137 12.19 15.72 6.70
CA GLY A 137 11.97 16.15 8.08
C GLY A 137 11.94 15.02 9.11
N LEU A 138 12.00 13.75 8.66
CA LEU A 138 12.03 12.62 9.59
C LEU A 138 13.36 12.53 10.34
N PRO A 139 13.35 12.15 11.63
CA PRO A 139 14.56 11.91 12.38
C PRO A 139 15.34 10.71 11.80
N THR A 140 16.66 10.78 11.80
CA THR A 140 17.53 9.64 11.52
C THR A 140 17.27 8.50 12.50
N ALA A 141 17.26 7.26 12.01
CA ALA A 141 17.15 6.09 12.87
C ALA A 141 18.34 5.99 13.84
N ALA A 142 18.09 5.57 15.08
CA ALA A 142 19.16 5.31 16.04
C ALA A 142 19.88 4.00 15.69
N ALA A 143 21.21 3.98 15.81
CA ALA A 143 22.02 2.82 15.43
C ALA A 143 21.71 1.54 16.23
N ASP A 144 21.13 1.69 17.42
CA ASP A 144 20.77 0.63 18.36
C ASP A 144 19.26 0.40 18.47
N GLN A 145 18.46 0.93 17.53
CA GLN A 145 17.01 0.76 17.55
C GLN A 145 16.63 -0.71 17.33
N GLY A 146 16.07 -1.33 18.38
CA GLY A 146 15.53 -2.69 18.30
C GLY A 146 14.13 -2.70 17.67
N CYS A 147 13.99 -3.38 16.53
CA CYS A 147 12.73 -3.51 15.80
C CYS A 147 12.25 -4.96 15.81
N THR A 148 10.94 -5.17 15.86
CA THR A 148 10.39 -6.49 15.56
C THR A 148 10.62 -6.78 14.08
N MET A 149 10.99 -8.03 13.75
CA MET A 149 11.23 -8.47 12.36
C MET A 149 9.93 -8.77 11.60
N GLU A 150 8.82 -8.19 12.03
CA GLU A 150 7.52 -8.42 11.42
C GLU A 150 7.45 -7.67 10.09
N LEU A 151 7.24 -8.43 9.01
CA LEU A 151 7.09 -7.88 7.67
C LEU A 151 5.67 -7.35 7.53
N GLY A 152 5.54 -6.03 7.48
CA GLY A 152 4.29 -5.37 7.13
C GLY A 152 4.25 -4.92 5.68
N PRO A 153 3.28 -4.06 5.33
CA PRO A 153 3.24 -3.43 4.02
C PRO A 153 4.40 -2.45 3.87
N GLY A 154 5.09 -2.51 2.74
CA GLY A 154 6.12 -1.55 2.36
C GLY A 154 5.75 -0.84 1.06
N TYR A 155 6.34 0.33 0.88
CA TYR A 155 6.03 1.24 -0.20
C TYR A 155 7.25 1.99 -0.70
N GLN A 156 7.09 2.60 -1.88
CA GLN A 156 8.08 3.51 -2.45
C GLN A 156 7.40 4.79 -2.91
N LEU A 157 7.97 5.93 -2.54
CA LEU A 157 7.67 7.21 -3.16
C LEU A 157 8.76 7.47 -4.20
N VAL A 158 8.36 7.41 -5.47
CA VAL A 158 9.25 7.59 -6.61
C VAL A 158 9.11 9.03 -7.12
N PHE A 159 10.10 9.85 -6.81
CA PHE A 159 10.18 11.26 -7.20
C PHE A 159 10.83 11.37 -8.58
N ALA A 160 10.12 11.92 -9.56
CA ALA A 160 10.64 12.13 -10.90
C ALA A 160 11.07 13.58 -11.10
N TYR A 161 12.16 13.78 -11.84
CA TYR A 161 12.74 15.08 -12.17
C TYR A 161 12.80 15.25 -13.69
N SER A 162 12.78 16.48 -14.18
CA SER A 162 12.88 16.78 -15.63
C SER A 162 14.20 16.32 -16.24
N ASP A 163 15.30 16.49 -15.51
CA ASP A 163 16.66 16.39 -16.05
C ASP A 163 17.54 15.34 -15.35
N GLY A 164 16.93 14.35 -14.70
CA GLY A 164 17.67 13.40 -13.88
C GLY A 164 16.97 12.06 -13.65
N PRO A 165 17.71 11.08 -13.12
CA PRO A 165 17.11 9.83 -12.68
C PRO A 165 16.12 10.08 -11.53
N PRO A 166 15.10 9.23 -11.37
CA PRO A 166 14.20 9.34 -10.24
C PRO A 166 14.91 9.04 -8.92
N VAL A 167 14.45 9.68 -7.84
CA VAL A 167 14.88 9.39 -6.46
C VAL A 167 13.79 8.57 -5.78
N VAL A 168 14.20 7.53 -5.06
CA VAL A 168 13.28 6.63 -4.36
C VAL A 168 13.42 6.79 -2.86
N ALA A 169 12.32 7.13 -2.20
CA ALA A 169 12.17 6.97 -0.75
C ALA A 169 11.39 5.69 -0.47
N SER A 170 12.04 4.68 0.11
CA SER A 170 11.40 3.40 0.43
C SER A 170 10.98 3.38 1.89
N GLY A 171 9.70 3.16 2.17
CA GLY A 171 9.16 3.13 3.53
C GLY A 171 8.52 1.78 3.89
N ASP A 172 8.57 1.41 5.16
CA ASP A 172 7.85 0.26 5.70
C ASP A 172 6.80 0.74 6.72
N LEU A 173 5.55 0.26 6.67
CA LEU A 173 4.46 0.73 7.55
C LEU A 173 4.36 -0.06 8.87
N TYR A 174 5.31 -0.96 9.13
CA TYR A 174 5.31 -1.83 10.30
C TYR A 174 6.69 -1.88 10.97
N GLY A 175 6.76 -2.48 12.16
CA GLY A 175 7.98 -2.52 12.97
C GLY A 175 8.39 -1.12 13.40
N CYS A 176 9.63 -0.74 13.13
CA CYS A 176 10.14 0.60 13.42
C CYS A 176 9.73 1.66 12.39
N ARG A 177 9.01 1.26 11.35
CA ARG A 177 8.58 2.15 10.26
C ARG A 177 9.72 2.96 9.62
N PRO A 178 10.80 2.31 9.17
CA PRO A 178 11.91 3.00 8.54
C PRO A 178 11.49 3.63 7.21
N VAL A 179 12.12 4.75 6.87
CA VAL A 179 12.19 5.32 5.52
C VAL A 179 13.65 5.40 5.12
N VAL A 180 13.97 4.89 3.94
CA VAL A 180 15.34 4.90 3.40
C VAL A 180 15.40 5.77 2.15
N VAL A 181 16.38 6.68 2.12
CA VAL A 181 16.76 7.46 0.94
C VAL A 181 18.29 7.35 0.77
N HIS A 182 18.75 6.85 -0.37
CA HIS A 182 20.18 6.74 -0.72
C HIS A 182 21.07 6.17 0.41
N GLY A 183 20.66 5.06 1.01
CA GLY A 183 21.41 4.40 2.09
C GLY A 183 21.19 4.96 3.49
N VAL A 184 20.50 6.10 3.64
CA VAL A 184 20.25 6.72 4.94
C VAL A 184 18.85 6.37 5.44
N GLU A 185 18.80 5.78 6.64
CA GLU A 185 17.56 5.35 7.29
C GLU A 185 17.04 6.41 8.27
N ARG A 186 15.74 6.65 8.20
CA ARG A 186 14.93 7.57 9.02
C ARG A 186 13.77 6.80 9.63
N THR A 187 13.16 7.35 10.68
CA THR A 187 12.04 6.70 11.37
C THR A 187 10.77 7.53 11.22
N GLY A 188 9.64 6.87 10.90
CA GLY A 188 8.32 7.52 10.82
C GLY A 188 7.66 7.44 9.44
N ALA A 189 7.73 6.28 8.78
CA ALA A 189 7.23 6.11 7.42
C ALA A 189 5.73 6.39 7.22
N ASP A 190 4.93 6.41 8.29
CA ASP A 190 3.52 6.82 8.20
C ASP A 190 3.35 8.29 7.83
N VAL A 191 4.29 9.17 8.18
CA VAL A 191 4.19 10.61 7.94
C VAL A 191 4.24 10.95 6.43
N PRO A 192 5.29 10.59 5.66
CA PRO A 192 5.30 10.89 4.22
C PRO A 192 4.26 10.08 3.44
N TRP A 193 3.91 8.86 3.89
CA TRP A 193 2.79 8.11 3.32
C TRP A 193 1.48 8.88 3.43
N GLN A 194 1.11 9.30 4.65
CA GLN A 194 -0.14 10.02 4.89
C GLN A 194 -0.16 11.35 4.14
N ARG A 195 0.98 12.04 4.10
CA ARG A 195 1.13 13.29 3.37
C ARG A 195 0.86 13.12 1.88
N PHE A 196 1.40 12.07 1.26
CA PHE A 196 1.10 11.73 -0.13
C PHE A 196 -0.40 11.47 -0.33
N ILE A 197 -1.03 10.66 0.53
CA ILE A 197 -2.47 10.34 0.41
C ILE A 197 -3.32 11.62 0.45
N ASP A 198 -3.05 12.51 1.42
CA ASP A 198 -3.82 13.72 1.62
C ASP A 198 -3.70 14.69 0.43
N LEU A 199 -2.49 14.86 -0.09
CA LEU A 199 -2.24 15.71 -1.26
C LEU A 199 -2.82 15.10 -2.53
N LEU A 200 -2.78 13.78 -2.70
CA LEU A 200 -3.39 13.11 -3.85
C LEU A 200 -4.91 13.29 -3.83
N ARG A 201 -5.55 13.17 -2.66
CA ARG A 201 -6.98 13.46 -2.50
C ARG A 201 -7.30 14.91 -2.86
N ALA A 202 -6.55 15.87 -2.34
CA ALA A 202 -6.73 17.28 -2.66
C ALA A 202 -6.53 17.60 -4.17
N GLN A 203 -5.59 16.91 -4.83
CA GLN A 203 -5.38 17.01 -6.27
C GLN A 203 -6.61 16.48 -7.03
N ARG A 204 -7.11 15.31 -6.64
CA ARG A 204 -8.28 14.64 -7.25
C ARG A 204 -9.56 15.47 -7.15
N GLU A 205 -9.76 16.25 -6.08
CA GLU A 205 -10.90 17.18 -5.95
C GLU A 205 -10.99 18.22 -7.09
N ARG A 206 -9.88 18.49 -7.80
CA ARG A 206 -9.81 19.46 -8.90
C ARG A 206 -9.85 18.80 -10.28
N LEU A 207 -9.83 17.48 -10.33
CA LEU A 207 -9.76 16.70 -11.55
C LEU A 207 -11.12 16.03 -11.81
N ARG A 208 -11.33 15.61 -13.06
CA ARG A 208 -12.48 14.78 -13.40
C ARG A 208 -12.07 13.31 -13.31
N PRO A 209 -12.75 12.50 -12.50
CA PRO A 209 -12.46 11.06 -12.46
C PRO A 209 -12.81 10.39 -13.80
N GLN A 210 -12.22 9.23 -14.05
CA GLN A 210 -12.57 8.39 -15.19
C GLN A 210 -13.48 7.26 -14.71
N ALA A 211 -14.50 6.90 -15.50
CA ALA A 211 -15.34 5.76 -15.14
C ALA A 211 -14.46 4.49 -15.02
N PRO A 212 -14.51 3.77 -13.89
CA PRO A 212 -13.73 2.56 -13.74
C PRO A 212 -14.31 1.43 -14.61
N ASP A 213 -13.43 0.52 -15.02
CA ASP A 213 -13.80 -0.66 -15.78
C ASP A 213 -14.02 -1.85 -14.84
N ALA A 214 -15.28 -2.27 -14.69
CA ALA A 214 -15.65 -3.40 -13.83
C ALA A 214 -14.95 -4.71 -14.21
N SER A 215 -14.51 -4.87 -15.45
CA SER A 215 -13.78 -6.08 -15.88
C SER A 215 -12.38 -6.21 -15.26
N ARG A 216 -11.87 -5.14 -14.63
CA ARG A 216 -10.60 -5.14 -13.88
C ARG A 216 -10.74 -5.65 -12.45
N ILE A 217 -11.95 -5.95 -11.99
CA ILE A 217 -12.16 -6.52 -10.66
C ILE A 217 -11.63 -7.96 -10.66
N ASP A 218 -10.56 -8.19 -9.91
CA ASP A 218 -9.95 -9.51 -9.71
C ASP A 218 -10.25 -10.03 -8.30
N CYS A 219 -11.08 -11.06 -8.22
CA CYS A 219 -11.40 -11.75 -6.96
C CYS A 219 -10.24 -12.61 -6.44
N ALA A 220 -9.30 -13.01 -7.29
CA ALA A 220 -8.12 -13.78 -6.89
C ALA A 220 -6.97 -12.91 -6.37
N ALA A 221 -7.03 -11.59 -6.61
CA ALA A 221 -6.04 -10.65 -6.12
C ALA A 221 -5.93 -10.70 -4.59
N GLN A 222 -4.69 -10.69 -4.09
CA GLN A 222 -4.44 -10.61 -2.66
C GLN A 222 -4.95 -9.27 -2.12
N PRO A 223 -5.53 -9.26 -0.90
CA PRO A 223 -5.93 -8.02 -0.27
C PRO A 223 -4.71 -7.14 -0.07
N ALA A 224 -4.83 -5.90 -0.48
CA ALA A 224 -3.82 -4.87 -0.33
C ALA A 224 -4.21 -3.96 0.84
N SER A 225 -3.28 -3.67 1.74
CA SER A 225 -3.54 -2.82 2.90
C SER A 225 -2.32 -1.96 3.22
N PRO A 226 -2.49 -0.65 3.50
CA PRO A 226 -3.77 0.06 3.56
C PRO A 226 -4.35 0.36 2.16
N THR A 227 -5.67 0.55 2.10
CA THR A 227 -6.38 0.97 0.88
C THR A 227 -6.45 2.49 0.79
N LEU A 228 -6.39 3.04 -0.43
CA LEU A 228 -6.58 4.49 -0.64
C LEU A 228 -8.05 4.89 -0.75
N GLY A 229 -8.80 4.06 -1.48
CA GLY A 229 -10.23 4.19 -1.64
C GLY A 229 -10.98 3.84 -0.36
N ARG A 230 -12.16 4.43 -0.20
CA ARG A 230 -13.11 4.10 0.88
C ARG A 230 -14.25 3.27 0.31
N ALA A 231 -14.83 2.41 1.14
CA ALA A 231 -16.02 1.62 0.78
C ALA A 231 -17.15 2.48 0.20
N GLN A 232 -17.32 3.70 0.73
CA GLN A 232 -18.37 4.63 0.31
C GLN A 232 -18.09 5.31 -1.05
N ASP A 233 -16.87 5.19 -1.57
CA ASP A 233 -16.46 5.79 -2.86
C ASP A 233 -16.47 4.79 -4.02
N LEU A 234 -16.96 3.56 -3.79
CA LEU A 234 -17.08 2.53 -4.82
C LEU A 234 -17.98 3.03 -5.97
N ALA A 235 -17.51 2.82 -7.19
CA ALA A 235 -18.26 3.17 -8.41
C ALA A 235 -18.62 1.94 -9.25
N VAL A 236 -17.89 0.84 -9.11
CA VAL A 236 -18.25 -0.49 -9.61
C VAL A 236 -17.84 -1.53 -8.58
N ALA A 237 -18.59 -2.62 -8.46
CA ALA A 237 -18.29 -3.69 -7.49
C ALA A 237 -18.73 -5.07 -7.98
N ALA A 238 -18.12 -6.10 -7.40
CA ALA A 238 -18.52 -7.49 -7.50
C ALA A 238 -18.43 -8.18 -6.13
N VAL A 239 -19.24 -9.21 -5.94
CA VAL A 239 -19.15 -10.12 -4.79
C VAL A 239 -18.31 -11.33 -5.18
N CYS A 240 -17.33 -11.64 -4.34
CA CYS A 240 -16.39 -12.75 -4.50
C CYS A 240 -16.60 -13.77 -3.36
N VAL A 241 -16.66 -15.07 -3.66
CA VAL A 241 -16.74 -16.15 -2.65
C VAL A 241 -15.80 -17.28 -3.01
N GLY A 242 -14.71 -17.45 -2.23
CA GLY A 242 -13.70 -18.48 -2.52
C GLY A 242 -13.14 -18.34 -3.94
N ASP A 243 -13.09 -19.46 -4.68
CA ASP A 243 -12.67 -19.54 -6.08
C ASP A 243 -13.85 -19.48 -7.08
N GLY A 244 -15.03 -19.06 -6.61
CA GLY A 244 -16.24 -18.96 -7.43
C GLY A 244 -16.19 -17.83 -8.46
N THR A 245 -17.21 -17.77 -9.33
CA THR A 245 -17.30 -16.73 -10.36
C THR A 245 -17.73 -15.40 -9.71
N PRO A 246 -17.12 -14.25 -10.01
CA PRO A 246 -17.56 -12.98 -9.43
C PRO A 246 -19.02 -12.66 -9.82
N ALA A 247 -19.85 -12.29 -8.84
CA ALA A 247 -21.19 -11.78 -9.10
C ALA A 247 -21.16 -10.24 -9.20
N THR A 248 -21.43 -9.69 -10.39
CA THR A 248 -21.44 -8.24 -10.61
C THR A 248 -22.58 -7.56 -9.84
N VAL A 249 -22.28 -6.46 -9.17
CA VAL A 249 -23.27 -5.58 -8.55
C VAL A 249 -23.74 -4.58 -9.60
N THR A 250 -25.04 -4.48 -9.84
CA THR A 250 -25.59 -3.46 -10.76
C THR A 250 -25.53 -2.06 -10.15
N ASP A 251 -25.62 -1.01 -10.97
CA ASP A 251 -25.57 0.38 -10.49
C ASP A 251 -26.66 0.68 -9.43
N ASP A 252 -27.91 0.26 -9.69
CA ASP A 252 -29.04 0.46 -8.75
C ASP A 252 -28.81 -0.28 -7.42
N GLU A 253 -28.22 -1.49 -7.48
CA GLU A 253 -27.88 -2.26 -6.29
C GLU A 253 -26.72 -1.61 -5.54
N LEU A 254 -25.68 -1.15 -6.24
CA LEU A 254 -24.54 -0.48 -5.63
C LEU A 254 -24.98 0.81 -4.91
N ASP A 255 -25.82 1.63 -5.54
CA ASP A 255 -26.37 2.84 -4.92
C ASP A 255 -27.14 2.52 -3.62
N LEU A 256 -27.94 1.45 -3.62
CA LEU A 256 -28.65 0.99 -2.43
C LEU A 256 -27.67 0.51 -1.36
N LEU A 257 -26.68 -0.32 -1.72
CA LEU A 257 -25.68 -0.85 -0.78
C LEU A 257 -24.83 0.28 -0.18
N LEU A 258 -24.45 1.30 -0.96
CA LEU A 258 -23.70 2.46 -0.48
C LEU A 258 -24.53 3.33 0.48
N GLY A 259 -25.79 3.57 0.14
CA GLY A 259 -26.73 4.25 1.05
C GLY A 259 -26.93 3.47 2.34
N ASP A 260 -27.06 2.15 2.26
CA ASP A 260 -27.20 1.26 3.40
C ASP A 260 -25.96 1.23 4.29
N MET A 261 -24.77 1.10 3.68
CA MET A 261 -23.48 1.21 4.37
C MET A 261 -23.37 2.52 5.15
N ALA A 262 -23.70 3.64 4.54
CA ALA A 262 -23.63 4.95 5.21
C ALA A 262 -24.57 5.03 6.43
N ALA A 263 -25.75 4.40 6.37
CA ALA A 263 -26.75 4.44 7.42
C ALA A 263 -26.56 3.39 8.53
N HIS A 264 -25.99 2.22 8.20
CA HIS A 264 -25.94 1.05 9.08
C HIS A 264 -24.50 0.59 9.41
N THR A 265 -23.50 1.46 9.23
CA THR A 265 -22.14 1.23 9.71
C THR A 265 -21.98 1.72 11.15
N THR A 266 -21.51 0.82 12.02
CA THR A 266 -21.09 1.16 13.38
C THR A 266 -19.57 1.32 13.42
N LYS A 267 -19.09 2.51 13.80
CA LYS A 267 -17.66 2.78 14.00
C LYS A 267 -17.18 2.20 15.34
N ASN A 268 -15.95 1.70 15.39
CA ASN A 268 -15.38 1.08 16.59
C ASN A 268 -16.26 -0.05 17.15
N ALA A 269 -16.84 -0.86 16.28
CA ALA A 269 -17.84 -1.88 16.69
C ALA A 269 -17.24 -3.04 17.50
N GLY A 270 -15.92 -3.08 17.66
CA GLY A 270 -15.20 -4.20 18.26
C GLY A 270 -15.08 -5.38 17.28
N TYR A 271 -14.52 -6.48 17.76
CA TYR A 271 -14.38 -7.71 16.97
C TYR A 271 -15.72 -8.45 16.90
N VAL A 272 -16.11 -8.89 15.70
CA VAL A 272 -17.28 -9.74 15.49
C VAL A 272 -16.83 -11.20 15.52
N ASP A 273 -17.36 -11.98 16.47
CA ASP A 273 -17.11 -13.41 16.56
C ASP A 273 -18.39 -14.20 16.22
N CYS A 274 -18.28 -15.21 15.37
CA CYS A 274 -19.39 -16.11 15.07
C CYS A 274 -18.95 -17.47 14.57
N ALA A 275 -19.84 -18.46 14.69
CA ALA A 275 -19.57 -19.87 14.36
C ALA A 275 -19.61 -20.20 12.84
N SER A 276 -19.55 -19.20 11.97
CA SER A 276 -19.59 -19.40 10.51
C SER A 276 -18.24 -19.90 10.01
N SER A 277 -18.26 -20.85 9.07
CA SER A 277 -17.04 -21.36 8.44
C SER A 277 -16.77 -20.67 7.10
N PRO A 278 -15.50 -20.44 6.72
CA PRO A 278 -15.13 -19.91 5.41
C PRO A 278 -15.53 -20.88 4.27
N PRO A 279 -15.59 -20.41 3.01
CA PRO A 279 -15.19 -19.08 2.55
C PRO A 279 -16.24 -17.99 2.86
N PHE A 280 -15.77 -16.87 3.40
CA PHE A 280 -16.60 -15.68 3.59
C PHE A 280 -16.66 -14.85 2.30
N PRO A 281 -17.83 -14.25 2.00
CA PRO A 281 -17.96 -13.33 0.89
C PRO A 281 -17.14 -12.07 1.11
N ARG A 282 -16.71 -11.47 0.00
CA ARG A 282 -16.02 -10.19 -0.05
C ARG A 282 -16.65 -9.34 -1.12
N ILE A 283 -16.85 -8.06 -0.86
CA ILE A 283 -17.23 -7.09 -1.89
C ILE A 283 -15.95 -6.42 -2.36
N VAL A 284 -15.59 -6.62 -3.62
CA VAL A 284 -14.41 -6.02 -4.23
C VAL A 284 -14.88 -5.04 -5.29
N GLY A 285 -14.35 -3.84 -5.29
CA GLY A 285 -14.72 -2.85 -6.28
C GLY A 285 -13.64 -1.82 -6.52
N LEU A 286 -13.95 -0.89 -7.41
CA LEU A 286 -13.08 0.22 -7.80
C LEU A 286 -13.78 1.53 -7.52
N THR A 287 -13.03 2.51 -7.00
CA THR A 287 -13.52 3.89 -6.90
C THR A 287 -13.59 4.54 -8.29
N THR A 288 -14.15 5.75 -8.36
CA THR A 288 -14.09 6.59 -9.58
C THR A 288 -12.66 6.97 -10.00
N TRP A 289 -11.65 6.72 -9.16
CA TRP A 289 -10.23 6.89 -9.50
C TRP A 289 -9.54 5.58 -9.87
N GLY A 290 -10.28 4.47 -9.87
CA GLY A 290 -9.73 3.14 -10.11
C GLY A 290 -8.98 2.55 -8.92
N ASP A 291 -9.06 3.16 -7.73
CA ASP A 291 -8.47 2.55 -6.52
C ASP A 291 -9.30 1.32 -6.13
N ARG A 292 -8.64 0.21 -5.86
CA ARG A 292 -9.31 -1.00 -5.37
C ARG A 292 -9.72 -0.82 -3.92
N VAL A 293 -10.94 -1.26 -3.63
CA VAL A 293 -11.47 -1.37 -2.27
C VAL A 293 -12.00 -2.78 -2.06
N GLU A 294 -11.71 -3.33 -0.90
CA GLU A 294 -12.18 -4.66 -0.49
C GLU A 294 -12.86 -4.55 0.86
N ILE A 295 -14.13 -4.95 0.89
CA ILE A 295 -14.97 -5.02 2.08
C ILE A 295 -15.11 -6.51 2.41
N ARG A 296 -14.56 -6.91 3.54
CA ARG A 296 -14.49 -8.33 3.94
C ARG A 296 -15.63 -8.65 4.89
N SER A 297 -16.28 -9.78 4.68
CA SER A 297 -17.17 -10.29 5.73
C SER A 297 -16.36 -10.89 6.87
N ASP A 298 -16.67 -10.45 8.10
CA ASP A 298 -16.13 -11.02 9.33
C ASP A 298 -17.01 -12.16 9.86
N CYS A 299 -18.27 -12.22 9.43
CA CYS A 299 -19.20 -13.23 9.86
C CYS A 299 -20.29 -13.51 8.81
N GLY A 300 -20.12 -14.61 8.06
CA GLY A 300 -21.13 -15.07 7.11
C GLY A 300 -21.38 -14.03 6.03
N ASP A 301 -22.62 -13.61 5.83
CA ASP A 301 -23.04 -12.57 4.89
C ASP A 301 -23.73 -11.39 5.61
N SER A 302 -23.54 -11.27 6.93
CA SER A 302 -24.29 -10.35 7.78
C SER A 302 -23.44 -9.24 8.42
N TRP A 303 -22.11 -9.35 8.40
CA TRP A 303 -21.20 -8.40 9.04
C TRP A 303 -19.97 -8.17 8.18
N PHE A 304 -19.72 -6.92 7.81
CA PHE A 304 -18.67 -6.54 6.88
C PHE A 304 -17.76 -5.45 7.45
N SER A 305 -16.45 -5.68 7.47
CA SER A 305 -15.47 -4.63 7.78
C SER A 305 -15.35 -3.67 6.59
N VAL A 306 -15.74 -2.42 6.81
CA VAL A 306 -15.70 -1.34 5.80
C VAL A 306 -14.51 -0.39 5.98
N ASP A 307 -13.89 -0.38 7.15
CA ASP A 307 -12.68 0.39 7.45
C ASP A 307 -11.93 -0.23 8.64
N ASP A 308 -10.83 -0.92 8.32
CA ASP A 308 -9.96 -1.59 9.30
C ASP A 308 -9.28 -0.57 10.25
N ALA A 309 -9.04 0.66 9.83
CA ALA A 309 -8.37 1.67 10.66
C ALA A 309 -9.25 2.14 11.84
N THR A 310 -10.58 2.10 11.65
CA THR A 310 -11.56 2.50 12.66
C THR A 310 -12.39 1.34 13.20
N ASN A 311 -12.08 0.09 12.79
CA ASN A 311 -12.90 -1.09 13.06
C ASN A 311 -14.39 -0.81 12.80
N SER A 312 -14.68 -0.21 11.64
CA SER A 312 -16.05 0.11 11.25
C SER A 312 -16.69 -1.11 10.62
N ILE A 313 -17.82 -1.53 11.18
CA ILE A 313 -18.55 -2.71 10.74
C ILE A 313 -19.92 -2.31 10.22
N TRP A 314 -20.22 -2.74 9.00
CA TRP A 314 -21.52 -2.61 8.37
C TRP A 314 -22.34 -3.90 8.57
N GLN A 315 -23.59 -3.71 9.00
CA GLN A 315 -24.62 -4.75 9.00
C GLN A 315 -25.66 -4.40 7.94
N PRO A 316 -25.82 -5.22 6.89
CA PRO A 316 -26.85 -4.96 5.88
C PRO A 316 -28.24 -4.88 6.50
N SER A 317 -29.01 -3.84 6.15
CA SER A 317 -30.41 -3.74 6.58
C SER A 317 -31.30 -4.80 5.90
N PRO A 318 -32.58 -4.95 6.31
CA PRO A 318 -33.52 -5.84 5.62
C PRO A 318 -33.72 -5.54 4.12
N ALA A 319 -33.39 -4.32 3.67
CA ALA A 319 -33.44 -3.98 2.24
C ALA A 319 -32.17 -4.42 1.49
N ALA A 320 -31.00 -4.33 2.13
CA ALA A 320 -29.71 -4.69 1.53
C ALA A 320 -29.39 -6.18 1.63
N ALA A 321 -29.79 -6.85 2.72
CA ALA A 321 -29.49 -8.26 2.96
C ALA A 321 -29.93 -9.20 1.82
N PRO A 322 -31.14 -9.08 1.23
CA PRO A 322 -31.54 -9.95 0.11
C PRO A 322 -30.68 -9.77 -1.15
N ILE A 323 -30.12 -8.57 -1.37
CA ILE A 323 -29.21 -8.30 -2.49
C ILE A 323 -27.89 -9.04 -2.26
N ILE A 324 -27.32 -8.92 -1.05
CA ILE A 324 -26.09 -9.61 -0.67
C ILE A 324 -26.28 -11.13 -0.74
N GLU A 325 -27.35 -11.68 -0.15
CA GLU A 325 -27.64 -13.12 -0.18
C GLU A 325 -27.70 -13.67 -1.61
N ARG A 326 -28.40 -12.97 -2.52
CA ARG A 326 -28.47 -13.35 -3.93
C ARG A 326 -27.10 -13.28 -4.60
N LEU A 327 -26.35 -12.19 -4.42
CA LEU A 327 -25.01 -12.04 -5.01
C LEU A 327 -24.03 -13.11 -4.49
N VAL A 328 -24.11 -13.46 -3.20
CA VAL A 328 -23.30 -14.53 -2.59
C VAL A 328 -23.68 -15.90 -3.16
N ALA A 329 -24.97 -16.15 -3.42
CA ALA A 329 -25.42 -17.37 -4.06
C ALA A 329 -24.94 -17.48 -5.52
N ASP A 330 -24.98 -16.37 -6.27
CA ASP A 330 -24.51 -16.30 -7.66
C ASP A 330 -22.98 -16.43 -7.76
N ALA A 331 -22.26 -16.02 -6.71
CA ALA A 331 -20.79 -16.04 -6.66
C ALA A 331 -20.17 -17.36 -6.19
N ARG A 332 -20.98 -18.35 -5.81
CA ARG A 332 -20.53 -19.68 -5.36
C ARG A 332 -20.53 -20.70 -6.51
#